data_AF-A0A7S1REP4-F1
#
_entry.id   AF-A0A7S1REP4-F1
#
_cell.length_a   1.000
_cell.length_b   1.000
_cell.length_c   1.000
_cell.angle_alpha   90.00
_cell.angle_beta   90.00
_cell.angle_gamma   90.00
#
_symmetry.space_group_name_H-M   'P 1'
#
loop_
_entity.id
_entity.type
_entity.pdbx_description
1 polymer ?
#
loop_
_entity_poly.entity_id
_entity_poly.type
_entity_poly.pdbx_seq_one_letter_code
_entity_poly.pdbx_strand_id
1 'polypeptide(L)'
;QVWLRAAFRCDPYPWAALVLMDRDQKIAIFRDSLGAGVDVDFAQSVLAEHDWDLQAALNTVLGDAGGAASRPPPREAVDSEGYRAPMRTGYTDTLMAPLTPAEERRQQLEREEEQRRREEEARQRQEEELKRLEAERQEQEQLRVEEERKRLEEERKRLEEEERLRREEEEERQR
;
A
#
# COMPACT_ATOMS: atom_id res chain seq x y z
N GLN A 1 31.13 39.93 -44.92
CA GLN A 1 31.65 39.00 -43.89
C GLN A 1 30.60 38.97 -42.78
N VAL A 2 29.50 38.21 -42.93
CA VAL A 2 29.39 36.78 -42.57
C VAL A 2 29.99 36.50 -41.20
N TRP A 3 29.22 36.69 -40.13
CA TRP A 3 29.30 35.85 -38.94
C TRP A 3 27.90 35.59 -38.40
N LEU A 4 27.69 34.33 -38.05
CA LEU A 4 26.43 33.64 -37.97
C LEU A 4 25.53 34.12 -36.83
N ARG A 5 24.23 34.20 -37.16
CA ARG A 5 23.11 33.75 -36.31
C ARG A 5 23.52 32.58 -35.40
N ALA A 6 23.64 32.85 -34.12
CA ALA A 6 23.45 31.85 -33.08
C ALA A 6 22.38 32.42 -32.14
N ALA A 7 21.12 32.10 -32.43
CA ALA A 7 20.04 32.25 -31.48
C ALA A 7 20.29 31.24 -30.36
N PHE A 8 21.06 31.65 -29.34
CA PHE A 8 21.01 31.01 -28.04
C PHE A 8 19.63 31.33 -27.46
N ARG A 9 18.65 30.48 -27.77
CA ARG A 9 17.50 30.28 -26.89
C ARG A 9 18.09 29.83 -25.57
N CYS A 10 18.31 30.77 -24.66
CA CYS A 10 18.37 30.49 -23.24
C CYS A 10 16.96 30.06 -22.83
N ASP A 11 16.63 28.79 -23.04
CA ASP A 11 15.71 28.09 -22.15
C ASP A 11 16.51 27.77 -20.89
N PRO A 12 16.28 28.46 -19.76
CA PRO A 12 16.91 28.07 -18.51
C PRO A 12 16.13 26.85 -18.00
N TYR A 13 16.73 25.68 -18.21
CA TYR A 13 16.58 24.49 -17.37
C TYR A 13 15.32 23.62 -17.54
N PRO A 14 15.35 22.61 -18.44
CA PRO A 14 14.42 21.48 -18.39
C PRO A 14 14.70 20.48 -17.24
N TRP A 15 15.63 20.79 -16.33
CA TRP A 15 15.95 19.96 -15.15
C TRP A 15 15.39 20.52 -13.82
N ALA A 16 14.70 21.67 -13.85
CA ALA A 16 13.86 22.12 -12.74
C ALA A 16 12.61 21.23 -12.51
N ALA A 17 12.56 20.07 -13.16
CA ALA A 17 11.68 18.94 -12.86
C ALA A 17 12.19 18.05 -11.71
N LEU A 18 13.22 18.48 -10.96
CA LEU A 18 13.35 18.12 -9.53
C LEU A 18 12.34 18.95 -8.72
N VAL A 19 11.07 18.89 -9.13
CA VAL A 19 9.96 19.43 -8.36
C VAL A 19 9.91 18.60 -7.09
N LEU A 20 10.43 19.21 -6.03
CA LEU A 20 9.92 19.16 -4.67
C LEU A 20 8.64 18.32 -4.61
N MET A 21 8.62 17.29 -3.76
CA MET A 21 7.40 16.54 -3.39
C MET A 21 6.11 17.34 -3.65
N ASP A 22 5.16 16.72 -4.35
CA ASP A 22 3.91 17.36 -4.73
C ASP A 22 3.28 18.06 -3.51
N ARG A 23 2.64 19.22 -3.70
CA ARG A 23 2.16 20.03 -2.57
C ARG A 23 1.21 19.23 -1.68
N ASP A 24 0.39 18.40 -2.31
CA ASP A 24 -0.52 17.48 -1.64
C ASP A 24 0.23 16.41 -0.82
N GLN A 25 1.37 15.94 -1.34
CA GLN A 25 2.22 14.99 -0.63
C GLN A 25 2.88 15.63 0.60
N LYS A 26 3.30 16.89 0.52
CA LYS A 26 3.84 17.63 1.69
C LYS A 26 2.78 17.86 2.76
N ILE A 27 1.56 18.21 2.36
CA ILE A 27 0.44 18.37 3.28
C ILE A 27 0.11 17.05 3.96
N ALA A 28 0.09 15.93 3.21
CA ALA A 28 -0.15 14.61 3.76
C ALA A 28 0.91 14.22 4.80
N ILE A 29 2.20 14.41 4.50
CA ILE A 29 3.30 14.08 5.42
C ILE A 29 3.29 15.00 6.65
N PHE A 30 2.99 16.28 6.48
CA PHE A 30 2.89 17.23 7.60
C PHE A 30 1.77 16.85 8.57
N ARG A 31 0.60 16.46 8.04
CA ARG A 31 -0.53 15.97 8.85
C ARG A 31 -0.22 14.64 9.52
N ASP A 32 0.47 13.74 8.82
CA ASP A 32 0.90 12.46 9.39
C ASP A 32 1.90 12.66 10.55
N SER A 33 2.79 13.65 10.42
CA SER A 33 3.80 13.99 11.44
C SER A 33 3.21 14.67 12.69
N LEU A 34 2.13 15.45 12.53
CA LEU A 34 1.44 16.12 13.65
C LEU A 34 0.30 15.28 14.25
N GLY A 35 -0.14 14.22 13.57
CA GLY A 35 -1.23 13.35 13.99
C GLY A 35 -2.58 13.71 13.34
N ALA A 36 -3.47 12.71 13.29
CA ALA A 36 -4.73 12.72 12.50
C ALA A 36 -5.78 13.79 12.87
N GLY A 37 -5.47 14.73 13.78
CA GLY A 37 -6.36 15.81 14.22
C GLY A 37 -6.14 17.16 13.54
N VAL A 38 -5.18 17.29 12.62
CA VAL A 38 -4.85 18.59 11.98
C VAL A 38 -5.67 18.82 10.71
N ASP A 39 -6.31 19.99 10.63
CA ASP A 39 -7.07 20.46 9.47
C ASP A 39 -6.17 20.74 8.26
N VAL A 40 -6.69 20.46 7.06
CA VAL A 40 -5.96 20.63 5.79
C VAL A 40 -5.64 22.10 5.55
N ASP A 41 -6.56 23.00 5.85
CA ASP A 41 -6.37 24.45 5.66
C ASP A 41 -5.26 25.01 6.56
N PHE A 42 -5.14 24.49 7.79
CA PHE A 42 -4.06 24.85 8.71
C PHE A 42 -2.70 24.35 8.20
N ALA A 43 -2.62 23.11 7.72
CA ALA A 43 -1.40 22.58 7.13
C ALA A 43 -0.97 23.41 5.91
N GLN A 44 -1.93 23.84 5.09
CA GLN A 44 -1.66 24.70 3.94
C GLN A 44 -1.16 26.09 4.35
N SER A 45 -1.76 26.74 5.35
CA SER A 45 -1.32 28.06 5.80
C SER A 45 0.09 28.04 6.36
N VAL A 46 0.41 27.04 7.19
CA VAL A 46 1.73 26.91 7.81
C VAL A 46 2.80 26.57 6.76
N LEU A 47 2.51 25.65 5.84
CA LEU A 47 3.44 25.33 4.76
C LEU A 47 3.62 26.51 3.79
N ALA A 48 2.58 27.32 3.55
CA ALA A 48 2.70 28.51 2.70
C ALA A 48 3.58 29.60 3.34
N GLU A 49 3.55 29.75 4.65
CA GLU A 49 4.39 30.70 5.39
C GLU A 49 5.88 30.31 5.38
N HIS A 50 6.17 29.01 5.28
CA HIS A 50 7.52 28.45 5.27
C HIS A 50 8.04 28.07 3.88
N ASP A 51 7.60 28.75 2.82
CA ASP A 51 8.03 28.49 1.42
C ASP A 51 7.87 27.01 0.98
N TRP A 52 6.88 26.31 1.55
CA TRP A 52 6.65 24.87 1.39
C TRP A 52 7.82 23.98 1.85
N ASP A 53 8.64 24.45 2.79
CA ASP A 53 9.63 23.64 3.47
C ASP A 53 9.02 22.88 4.65
N LEU A 54 8.88 21.57 4.48
CA LEU A 54 8.31 20.67 5.47
C LEU A 54 9.11 20.66 6.78
N GLN A 55 10.45 20.70 6.70
CA GLN A 55 11.29 20.60 7.88
C GLN A 55 11.26 21.88 8.70
N ALA A 56 11.26 23.04 8.03
CA ALA A 56 11.11 24.32 8.70
C ALA A 56 9.76 24.42 9.42
N ALA A 57 8.67 24.08 8.73
CA ALA A 57 7.31 24.09 9.28
C ALA A 57 7.13 23.13 10.48
N LEU A 58 7.69 21.92 10.39
CA LEU A 58 7.65 20.97 11.51
C LEU A 58 8.49 21.48 12.69
N ASN A 59 9.66 22.07 12.45
CA ASN A 59 10.47 22.63 13.52
C ASN A 59 9.81 23.84 14.22
N THR A 60 9.00 24.64 13.54
CA THR A 60 8.23 25.71 14.21
C THR A 60 7.10 25.15 15.06
N VAL A 61 6.32 24.18 14.55
CA VAL A 61 5.17 23.63 15.28
C VAL A 61 5.58 22.69 16.40
N LEU A 62 6.58 21.82 16.17
CA LEU A 62 7.08 20.88 17.17
C LEU A 62 8.20 21.47 18.05
N GLY A 63 8.96 22.46 17.55
CA GLY A 63 10.05 23.08 18.30
C GLY A 63 9.62 24.11 19.34
N ASP A 64 8.42 24.68 19.22
CA ASP A 64 7.80 25.47 20.31
C ASP A 64 7.39 24.59 21.50
N ALA A 65 7.30 23.27 21.31
CA ALA A 65 7.13 22.31 22.40
C ALA A 65 8.48 21.89 23.07
N GLY A 66 9.62 22.36 22.54
CA GLY A 66 10.93 21.73 22.80
C GLY A 66 12.00 22.57 23.50
N GLY A 67 11.86 23.89 23.66
CA GLY A 67 12.84 24.64 24.46
C GLY A 67 12.92 26.13 24.24
N ALA A 68 12.20 26.89 25.07
CA ALA A 68 12.63 28.22 25.48
C ALA A 68 12.61 28.28 27.02
N ALA A 69 13.82 28.27 27.58
CA ALA A 69 14.07 28.44 29.00
C ALA A 69 13.57 29.81 29.48
N SER A 70 12.54 29.82 30.34
CA SER A 70 12.26 30.89 31.30
C SER A 70 11.40 30.33 32.45
N ARG A 71 11.99 30.26 33.64
CA ARG A 71 11.38 29.91 34.94
C ARG A 71 11.49 31.17 35.83
N PRO A 72 10.67 31.48 36.88
CA PRO A 72 9.40 30.92 37.45
C PRO A 72 8.27 32.02 37.61
N PRO A 73 7.09 31.87 38.30
CA PRO A 73 6.79 31.01 39.47
C PRO A 73 5.36 30.39 39.53
N PRO A 74 4.97 29.69 40.62
CA PRO A 74 4.41 28.35 40.58
C PRO A 74 2.87 28.38 40.66
N ARG A 75 2.19 27.83 39.66
CA ARG A 75 0.76 27.56 39.77
C ARG A 75 0.52 26.13 39.31
N GLU A 76 0.31 25.29 40.32
CA GLU A 76 -0.39 24.01 40.29
C GLU A 76 -0.49 23.38 38.89
N ALA A 77 0.50 22.56 38.55
CA ALA A 77 0.52 21.73 37.36
C ALA A 77 -0.48 20.57 37.53
N VAL A 78 -1.77 20.91 37.42
CA VAL A 78 -2.87 19.98 37.25
C VAL A 78 -3.56 20.43 35.98
N ASP A 79 -3.69 19.54 35.00
CA ASP A 79 -4.45 19.81 33.80
C ASP A 79 -5.96 20.01 34.14
N SER A 80 -6.74 20.54 33.20
CA SER A 80 -8.16 20.88 33.40
C SER A 80 -9.06 19.68 33.74
N GLU A 81 -8.53 18.45 33.68
CA GLU A 81 -9.22 17.21 34.02
C GLU A 81 -8.75 16.61 35.37
N GLY A 82 -7.86 17.29 36.10
CA GLY A 82 -7.39 16.79 37.41
C GLY A 82 -6.32 15.70 37.31
N TYR A 83 -5.86 15.38 36.10
CA TYR A 83 -4.77 14.46 35.86
C TYR A 83 -3.43 15.12 36.23
N ARG A 84 -2.76 14.52 37.20
CA ARG A 84 -1.32 14.75 37.34
C ARG A 84 -0.64 13.89 36.30
N ALA A 85 0.12 14.52 35.40
CA ALA A 85 1.07 13.80 34.56
C ALA A 85 1.86 12.82 35.46
N PRO A 86 2.01 11.54 35.06
CA PRO A 86 2.69 10.55 35.88
C PRO A 86 4.04 11.13 36.27
N MET A 87 4.28 11.24 37.59
CA MET A 87 5.54 11.77 38.09
C MET A 87 6.64 10.97 37.41
N ARG A 88 7.55 11.67 36.73
CA ARG A 88 8.75 11.09 36.14
C ARG A 88 9.59 10.57 37.31
N THR A 89 9.30 9.36 37.78
CA THR A 89 10.11 8.67 38.77
C THR A 89 11.47 8.55 38.11
N GLY A 90 12.50 9.14 38.70
CA GLY A 90 13.86 9.17 38.12
C GLY A 90 14.53 7.81 37.96
N TYR A 91 13.76 6.72 38.07
CA TYR A 91 14.16 5.37 37.70
C TYR A 91 13.93 5.18 36.21
N THR A 92 14.92 5.55 35.40
CA THR A 92 15.08 4.87 34.12
C THR A 92 15.50 3.45 34.46
N ASP A 93 14.70 2.47 34.06
CA ASP A 93 15.03 1.06 34.18
C ASP A 93 16.27 0.73 33.33
N THR A 94 17.46 0.91 33.91
CA THR A 94 18.73 0.50 33.32
C THR A 94 19.08 -0.94 33.71
N LEU A 95 18.10 -1.84 33.88
CA LEU A 95 18.36 -3.29 33.98
C LEU A 95 18.61 -3.95 32.61
N MET A 96 18.29 -3.27 31.51
CA MET A 96 18.75 -3.68 30.18
C MET A 96 20.20 -3.23 30.03
N ALA A 97 21.13 -4.13 30.31
CA ALA A 97 22.52 -3.94 29.93
C ALA A 97 22.56 -3.57 28.42
N PRO A 98 23.39 -2.59 27.99
CA PRO A 98 23.55 -2.31 26.57
C PRO A 98 23.95 -3.62 25.90
N LEU A 99 23.15 -4.06 24.92
CA LEU A 99 23.44 -5.29 24.20
C LEU A 99 24.86 -5.21 23.69
N THR A 100 25.63 -6.26 23.94
CA THR A 100 26.94 -6.34 23.32
C THR A 100 26.76 -6.37 21.80
N PRO A 101 27.70 -5.83 21.00
CA PRO A 101 27.61 -5.91 19.53
C PRO A 101 27.51 -7.34 18.97
N ALA A 102 27.78 -8.36 19.79
CA ALA A 102 27.55 -9.77 19.46
C ALA A 102 26.08 -10.17 19.62
N GLU A 103 25.39 -9.68 20.64
CA GLU A 103 23.96 -9.92 20.89
C GLU A 103 23.08 -9.17 19.90
N GLU A 104 23.44 -7.93 19.53
CA GLU A 104 22.73 -7.19 18.48
C GLU A 104 22.76 -7.94 17.15
N ARG A 105 23.92 -8.50 16.77
CA ARG A 105 24.05 -9.32 15.56
C ARG A 105 23.23 -10.60 15.62
N ARG A 106 23.14 -11.24 16.80
CA ARG A 106 22.28 -12.42 16.99
C ARG A 106 20.80 -12.06 16.83
N GLN A 107 20.36 -10.96 17.42
CA GLN A 107 18.99 -10.47 17.26
C GLN A 107 18.67 -10.05 15.83
N GLN A 108 19.63 -9.45 15.13
CA GLN A 108 19.46 -9.11 13.70
C GLN A 108 19.30 -10.37 12.85
N LEU A 109 20.13 -11.39 13.05
CA LEU A 109 20.01 -12.66 12.34
C LEU A 109 18.68 -13.36 12.64
N GLU A 110 18.23 -13.37 13.90
CA GLU A 110 16.94 -13.95 14.28
C GLU A 110 15.77 -13.23 13.61
N ARG A 111 15.79 -11.90 13.57
CA ARG A 111 14.77 -11.11 12.86
C ARG A 111 14.81 -11.34 11.36
N GLU A 112 16.00 -11.45 10.77
CA GLU A 112 16.14 -11.74 9.33
C GLU A 112 15.63 -13.14 9.00
N GLU A 113 15.93 -14.14 9.82
CA GLU A 113 15.43 -15.50 9.68
C GLU A 113 13.90 -15.56 9.84
N GLU A 114 13.35 -14.85 10.82
CA GLU A 114 11.91 -14.73 11.01
C GLU A 114 11.25 -14.03 9.81
N GLN A 115 11.86 -12.97 9.28
CA GLN A 115 11.38 -12.30 8.07
C GLN A 115 11.39 -13.25 6.87
N ARG A 116 12.48 -13.99 6.66
CA ARG A 116 12.57 -14.98 5.57
C ARG A 116 11.49 -16.05 5.72
N ARG A 117 11.26 -16.56 6.92
CA ARG A 117 10.20 -17.54 7.18
C ARG A 117 8.82 -16.96 6.86
N ARG A 118 8.54 -15.72 7.29
CA ARG A 118 7.27 -15.04 6.99
C ARG A 118 7.09 -14.81 5.49
N GLU A 119 8.16 -14.46 4.78
CA GLU A 119 8.14 -14.29 3.32
C GLU A 119 7.91 -15.61 2.59
N GLU A 120 8.57 -16.70 3.01
CA GLU A 120 8.35 -18.04 2.46
C GLU A 120 6.92 -18.52 2.70
N GLU A 121 6.39 -18.34 3.92
CA GLU A 121 5.00 -18.66 4.23
C GLU A 121 4.03 -17.81 3.39
N ALA A 122 4.33 -16.52 3.17
CA ALA A 122 3.52 -15.65 2.31
C ALA A 122 3.56 -16.12 0.84
N ARG A 123 4.73 -16.51 0.33
CA ARG A 123 4.88 -17.07 -1.02
C ARG A 123 4.10 -18.37 -1.18
N GLN A 124 4.19 -19.27 -0.20
CA GLN A 124 3.43 -20.53 -0.22
C GLN A 124 1.92 -20.27 -0.25
N ARG A 125 1.41 -19.32 0.53
CA ARG A 125 -0.01 -18.94 0.50
C ARG A 125 -0.42 -18.41 -0.87
N GLN A 126 0.41 -17.55 -1.48
CA GLN A 126 0.14 -17.04 -2.83
C GLN A 126 0.14 -18.16 -3.87
N GLU A 127 1.08 -19.09 -3.79
CA GLU A 127 1.16 -20.23 -4.70
C GLU A 127 -0.06 -21.16 -4.55
N GLU A 128 -0.48 -21.44 -3.31
CA GLU A 128 -1.69 -22.22 -3.04
C GLU A 128 -2.96 -21.52 -3.57
N GLU A 129 -3.06 -20.19 -3.40
CA GLU A 129 -4.18 -19.40 -3.91
C GLU A 129 -4.23 -19.45 -5.44
N LEU A 130 -3.09 -19.26 -6.11
CA LEU A 130 -3.00 -19.40 -7.57
C LEU A 130 -3.38 -20.80 -8.03
N LYS A 131 -2.92 -21.84 -7.31
CA LYS A 131 -3.26 -23.23 -7.63
C LYS A 131 -4.75 -23.52 -7.46
N ARG A 132 -5.40 -22.92 -6.46
CA ARG A 132 -6.85 -23.02 -6.28
C ARG A 132 -7.61 -22.34 -7.41
N LEU A 133 -7.21 -21.13 -7.79
CA LEU A 133 -7.78 -20.42 -8.93
C LEU A 133 -7.61 -21.20 -10.25
N GLU A 134 -6.44 -21.81 -10.45
CA GLU A 134 -6.18 -22.64 -11.63
C GLU A 134 -7.05 -23.90 -11.64
N ALA A 135 -7.18 -24.58 -10.50
CA ALA A 135 -8.07 -25.74 -10.36
C ALA A 135 -9.53 -25.36 -10.64
N GLU A 136 -10.02 -24.24 -10.09
CA GLU A 136 -11.38 -23.74 -10.36
C GLU A 136 -11.58 -23.45 -11.85
N ARG A 137 -10.60 -22.82 -12.50
CA ARG A 137 -10.65 -22.56 -13.94
C ARG A 137 -10.71 -23.86 -14.74
N GLN A 138 -9.92 -24.87 -14.36
CA GLN A 138 -9.96 -26.19 -15.01
C GLN A 138 -11.31 -26.88 -14.82
N GLU A 139 -11.92 -26.79 -13.63
CA GLU A 139 -13.26 -27.33 -13.38
C GLU A 139 -14.32 -26.62 -14.23
N GLN A 140 -14.27 -25.29 -14.32
CA GLN A 140 -15.19 -24.54 -15.19
C GLN A 140 -15.03 -24.92 -16.67
N GLU A 141 -13.80 -25.12 -17.12
CA GLU A 141 -13.52 -25.57 -18.49
C GLU A 141 -14.05 -26.98 -18.74
N GLN A 142 -13.84 -27.91 -17.80
CA GLN A 142 -14.40 -29.26 -17.88
C GLN A 142 -15.92 -29.25 -17.93
N LEU A 143 -16.59 -28.42 -17.11
CA LEU A 143 -18.03 -28.28 -17.12
C LEU A 143 -18.54 -27.75 -18.47
N ARG A 144 -17.85 -26.77 -19.08
CA ARG A 144 -18.20 -26.27 -20.42
C ARG A 144 -18.06 -27.35 -21.49
N VAL A 145 -16.96 -28.11 -21.46
CA VAL A 145 -16.73 -29.21 -22.40
C VAL A 145 -17.75 -30.33 -22.20
N GLU A 146 -18.12 -30.64 -20.96
CA GLU A 146 -19.14 -31.65 -20.67
C GLU A 146 -20.53 -31.19 -21.14
N GLU A 147 -20.88 -29.92 -20.94
CA GLU A 147 -22.13 -29.35 -21.43
C GLU A 147 -22.18 -29.37 -22.97
N GLU A 148 -21.09 -29.00 -23.64
CA GLU A 148 -20.98 -29.07 -25.10
C GLU A 148 -21.12 -30.50 -25.60
N ARG A 149 -20.47 -31.47 -24.93
CA ARG A 149 -20.63 -32.90 -25.22
C ARG A 149 -22.07 -33.37 -25.08
N LYS A 150 -22.77 -32.96 -24.01
CA LYS A 150 -24.19 -33.30 -23.81
C LYS A 150 -25.05 -32.73 -24.92
N ARG A 151 -24.81 -31.48 -25.34
CA ARG A 151 -25.53 -30.86 -26.47
C ARG A 151 -25.34 -31.64 -27.77
N LEU A 152 -24.10 -32.02 -28.07
CA LEU A 152 -23.79 -32.83 -29.26
C LEU A 152 -24.40 -34.23 -29.19
N GLU A 153 -24.43 -34.86 -28.01
CA GLU A 153 -25.05 -36.17 -27.84
C GLU A 153 -26.57 -36.10 -28.01
N GLU A 154 -27.22 -35.06 -27.48
CA GLU A 154 -28.65 -34.81 -27.69
C GLU A 154 -28.97 -34.54 -29.16
N GLU A 155 -28.17 -33.73 -29.85
CA GLU A 155 -28.32 -33.47 -31.29
C GLU A 155 -28.15 -34.76 -32.10
N ARG A 156 -27.14 -35.57 -31.77
CA ARG A 156 -26.93 -36.87 -32.41
C ARG A 156 -28.11 -37.82 -32.20
N LYS A 157 -28.68 -37.86 -30.98
CA LYS A 157 -29.89 -38.65 -30.70
C LYS A 157 -31.09 -38.17 -31.50
N ARG A 158 -31.28 -36.86 -31.65
CA ARG A 158 -32.36 -36.29 -32.47
C ARG A 158 -32.23 -36.69 -33.94
N LEU A 159 -31.01 -36.62 -34.49
CA LEU A 159 -30.74 -37.04 -35.87
C LEU A 159 -30.95 -38.54 -36.06
N GLU A 160 -30.55 -39.37 -35.10
CA GLU A 160 -30.76 -40.82 -35.14
C GLU A 160 -32.25 -41.19 -35.08
N GLU A 161 -33.03 -40.49 -34.25
CA GLU A 161 -34.48 -40.67 -34.18
C GLU A 161 -35.19 -40.20 -35.47
N GLU A 162 -34.76 -39.08 -36.06
CA GLU A 162 -35.27 -38.62 -37.36
C GLU A 162 -34.94 -39.62 -38.49
N GLU A 163 -33.72 -40.17 -38.53
CA GLU A 163 -33.38 -41.22 -39.49
C GLU A 163 -34.24 -42.47 -39.29
N ARG A 164 -34.50 -42.87 -38.05
CA ARG A 164 -35.35 -44.03 -37.77
C ARG A 164 -36.76 -43.81 -38.29
N LEU A 165 -37.35 -42.64 -38.03
CA LEU A 165 -38.66 -42.26 -38.55
C LEU A 165 -38.69 -42.25 -40.09
N ARG A 166 -37.65 -41.71 -40.74
CA ARG A 166 -37.57 -41.73 -42.22
C ARG A 166 -37.53 -43.15 -42.78
N ARG A 167 -36.80 -44.07 -42.14
CA ARG A 167 -36.76 -45.48 -42.57
C ARG A 167 -38.12 -46.16 -42.40
N GLU A 168 -38.82 -45.90 -41.29
CA GLU A 168 -40.17 -46.42 -41.06
C GLU A 168 -41.17 -45.89 -42.11
N GLU A 169 -41.12 -44.60 -42.44
CA GLU A 169 -41.96 -44.00 -43.50
C GLU A 169 -41.65 -44.58 -44.89
N GLU A 170 -40.38 -44.83 -45.22
CA GLU A 170 -39.98 -45.44 -46.48
C GLU A 170 -40.45 -46.91 -46.57
N GLU A 171 -40.36 -47.67 -45.48
CA GLU A 171 -40.88 -49.04 -45.41
C GLU A 171 -42.41 -49.08 -45.56
N GLU A 172 -43.13 -48.13 -44.95
CA GLU A 172 -44.59 -48.03 -45.07
C GLU A 172 -45.01 -47.69 -46.50
N ARG A 173 -44.27 -46.82 -47.19
CA ARG A 173 -44.53 -46.50 -48.61
C ARG A 173 -44.31 -47.66 -49.58
N GLN A 174 -43.49 -48.64 -49.20
CA GLN A 174 -43.19 -49.82 -50.04
C GLN A 174 -44.17 -50.99 -49.82
N ARG A 175 -44.99 -50.95 -48.76
CA ARG A 175 -46.04 -51.94 -48.50
C ARG A 175 -47.33 -51.61 -49.22
#